data_AF-A0A132CH40-F1
#
_entry.id   AF-A0A132CH40-F1
#
_cell.length_a   1.000
_cell.length_b   1.000
_cell.length_c   1.000
_cell.angle_alpha   90.00
_cell.angle_beta   90.00
_cell.angle_gamma   90.00
#
_symmetry.space_group_name_H-M   'P 1'
#
loop_
_entity.id
_entity.type
_entity.pdbx_description
1 polymer ?
#
loop_
_entity_poly.entity_id
_entity_poly.type
_entity_poly.pdbx_seq_one_letter_code
_entity_poly.pdbx_strand_id
1 'polypeptide(L)' 'MSDGAGRDLLEILDDRHGHSSTLVTSHIPVENWHAALGDPTLADAILDRLVHNTYRINLSGESMRKRKKSLTTNSQSE' A
#
# COMPACT_ATOMS: atom_id res chain seq x y z
N MET A 1 3.02 -18.55 -1.21
CA MET A 1 3.03 -17.63 -0.05
C MET A 1 2.09 -18.25 0.97
N SER A 2 2.45 -18.31 2.26
CA SER A 2 1.61 -18.99 3.25
C SER A 2 0.22 -18.36 3.31
N ASP A 3 -0.83 -19.14 3.07
CA ASP A 3 -2.23 -18.69 3.00
C ASP A 3 -2.73 -17.95 4.26
N GLY A 4 -1.98 -17.95 5.36
CA GLY A 4 -2.31 -17.24 6.60
C GLY A 4 -2.21 -15.72 6.50
N ALA A 5 -1.19 -15.16 5.85
CA ALA A 5 -0.92 -13.72 5.94
C ALA A 5 -2.03 -12.83 5.34
N GLY A 6 -2.70 -13.30 4.28
CA GLY A 6 -3.86 -12.59 3.70
C GLY A 6 -5.09 -12.65 4.60
N ARG A 7 -5.28 -13.77 5.31
CA ARG A 7 -6.37 -13.94 6.27
C ARG A 7 -6.16 -13.08 7.51
N ASP A 8 -4.95 -13.06 8.04
CA ASP A 8 -4.58 -12.21 9.19
C ASP A 8 -4.78 -10.72 8.86
N LEU A 9 -4.42 -10.30 7.63
CA LEU A 9 -4.66 -8.94 7.16
C LEU A 9 -6.16 -8.64 7.10
N LEU A 10 -6.96 -9.56 6.55
CA LEU A 10 -8.40 -9.38 6.45
C LEU A 10 -9.05 -9.25 7.84
N GLU A 11 -8.65 -10.08 8.81
CA GLU A 11 -9.15 -10.02 10.19
C GLU A 11 -8.90 -8.64 10.82
N ILE A 12 -7.68 -8.11 10.70
CA ILE A 12 -7.34 -6.77 11.21
C ILE A 12 -8.16 -5.68 10.51
N LEU A 13 -8.43 -5.85 9.21
CA LEU A 13 -9.22 -4.87 8.45
C LEU A 13 -10.70 -4.94 8.82
N ASP A 14 -11.25 -6.12 9.05
CA ASP A 14 -12.63 -6.31 9.51
C ASP A 14 -12.86 -5.61 10.86
N ASP A 15 -11.97 -5.81 11.83
CA ASP A 15 -12.07 -5.19 13.16
C ASP A 15 -12.02 -3.65 13.10
N ARG A 16 -11.27 -3.10 12.13
CA ARG A 16 -11.09 -1.64 11.98
C ARG A 16 -12.15 -0.99 11.10
N HIS A 17 -12.73 -1.75 10.17
CA HIS A 17 -13.67 -1.22 9.19
C HIS A 17 -14.86 -0.57 9.88
N GLY A 18 -15.13 0.70 9.55
CA GLY A 18 -16.21 1.49 10.17
C GLY A 18 -15.95 1.98 11.60
N HIS A 19 -14.89 1.53 12.27
CA HIS A 19 -14.60 1.86 13.68
C HIS A 19 -13.39 2.79 13.86
N SER A 20 -12.39 2.72 12.97
CA SER A 20 -11.16 3.51 13.10
C SER A 20 -10.52 3.79 11.75
N SER A 21 -9.82 4.92 11.63
CA SER A 21 -9.09 5.26 10.41
C SER A 21 -7.85 4.38 10.22
N THR A 22 -7.64 3.86 9.01
CA THR A 22 -6.50 2.99 8.68
C THR A 22 -5.65 3.64 7.58
N LEU A 23 -4.34 3.75 7.81
CA LEU A 23 -3.38 4.24 6.83
C LEU A 23 -2.53 3.07 6.32
N VAL A 24 -2.44 2.95 4.99
CA VAL A 24 -1.60 1.96 4.32
C VAL A 24 -0.66 2.65 3.35
N THR A 25 0.60 2.23 3.36
CA THR A 25 1.61 2.69 2.40
C THR A 25 2.09 1.50 1.59
N SER A 26 2.11 1.63 0.26
CA SER A 26 2.60 0.60 -0.64
C SER A 26 3.50 1.22 -1.70
N HIS A 27 4.51 0.46 -2.12
CA HIS A 27 5.30 0.79 -3.32
C HIS A 27 4.62 0.31 -4.61
N ILE A 28 3.55 -0.49 -4.49
CA ILE A 28 2.79 -1.04 -5.61
C ILE A 28 1.53 -0.17 -5.76
N PRO A 29 1.15 0.25 -6.99
CA PRO A 29 -0.10 0.96 -7.20
C PRO A 29 -1.30 0.05 -6.88
N VAL A 30 -2.39 0.64 -6.37
CA VAL A 30 -3.57 -0.09 -5.88
C VAL A 30 -4.17 -1.06 -6.92
N GLU A 31 -4.13 -0.67 -8.19
CA GLU A 31 -4.54 -1.48 -9.35
C GLU A 31 -3.83 -2.84 -9.43
N ASN A 32 -2.62 -2.95 -8.90
CA ASN A 32 -1.85 -4.19 -8.90
C ASN A 32 -1.98 -4.98 -7.59
N TRP A 33 -2.73 -4.48 -6.60
CA TRP A 33 -2.86 -5.15 -5.30
C TRP A 33 -3.66 -6.43 -5.39
N HIS A 34 -4.69 -6.46 -6.23
CA HIS A 34 -5.49 -7.67 -6.44
C HIS A 34 -4.59 -8.84 -6.88
N ALA A 35 -3.68 -8.60 -7.84
CA ALA A 35 -2.72 -9.60 -8.28
C ALA A 35 -1.65 -9.93 -7.20
N ALA A 36 -1.22 -8.93 -6.42
CA ALA A 36 -0.22 -9.11 -5.37
C ALA A 36 -0.72 -9.95 -4.17
N LEU A 37 -2.02 -9.91 -3.88
CA LEU A 37 -2.65 -10.68 -2.79
C LEU A 37 -2.83 -12.17 -3.13
N GLY A 38 -2.79 -12.53 -4.42
CA GLY A 38 -2.72 -13.90 -4.91
C GLY A 38 -4.04 -14.67 -4.88
N ASP A 39 -4.74 -14.72 -3.74
CA ASP A 39 -6.08 -15.32 -3.63
C ASP A 39 -7.14 -14.29 -4.03
N PRO A 40 -7.88 -14.50 -5.14
CA PRO A 40 -8.89 -13.56 -5.61
C PRO A 40 -9.98 -13.28 -4.56
N THR A 41 -10.36 -14.29 -3.77
CA THR A 41 -11.44 -14.15 -2.78
C THR A 41 -11.02 -13.23 -1.64
N LEU A 42 -9.81 -13.44 -1.13
CA LEU A 42 -9.24 -12.57 -0.09
C LEU A 42 -8.91 -11.19 -0.66
N ALA A 43 -8.43 -11.12 -1.89
CA ALA A 43 -8.12 -9.87 -2.56
C ALA A 43 -9.34 -8.96 -2.67
N ASP A 44 -10.46 -9.50 -3.16
CA ASP A 44 -11.72 -8.76 -3.24
C ASP A 44 -12.19 -8.29 -1.86
N ALA A 45 -12.18 -9.17 -0.85
CA ALA A 45 -12.62 -8.84 0.50
C ALA A 45 -11.76 -7.71 1.13
N ILE A 46 -10.44 -7.79 0.98
CA ILE A 46 -9.48 -6.79 1.49
C ILE A 46 -9.67 -5.45 0.77
N LEU A 47 -9.78 -5.47 -0.56
CA LEU A 47 -9.93 -4.25 -1.35
C LEU A 47 -11.27 -3.55 -1.08
N ASP A 48 -12.33 -4.31 -0.85
CA ASP A 48 -13.63 -3.76 -0.49
C ASP A 48 -13.56 -2.99 0.84
N ARG A 49 -12.87 -3.53 1.85
CA ARG A 49 -12.71 -2.86 3.15
C ARG A 49 -11.76 -1.67 3.12
N LEU A 50 -10.69 -1.76 2.34
CA LEU A 50 -9.62 -0.77 2.41
C LEU A 50 -9.73 0.33 1.35
N VAL A 51 -10.17 0.00 0.14
CA VAL A 51 -10.12 0.91 -1.02
C VAL A 51 -11.44 1.61 -1.26
N HIS A 52 -12.56 0.98 -0.91
CA HIS A 52 -13.90 1.52 -1.21
C HIS A 52 -14.13 2.93 -0.64
N ASN A 53 -13.60 3.22 0.55
CA ASN A 53 -13.76 4.51 1.23
C ASN A 53 -12.42 5.17 1.61
N THR A 54 -11.46 5.19 0.68
CA THR A 54 -10.11 5.70 0.96
C THR A 54 -9.74 6.96 0.20
N TYR A 55 -8.86 7.75 0.80
CA TYR A 55 -8.16 8.84 0.12
C TYR A 55 -6.84 8.33 -0.43
N ARG A 56 -6.66 8.41 -1.75
CA ARG A 56 -5.43 7.96 -2.42
C ARG A 56 -4.46 9.12 -2.57
N ILE A 57 -3.30 9.01 -1.94
CA ILE A 57 -2.21 9.97 -2.07
C ILE A 57 -1.06 9.30 -2.82
N ASN A 58 -0.90 9.66 -4.09
CA ASN A 58 0.21 9.18 -4.90
C ASN A 58 1.45 10.04 -4.63
N LEU A 59 2.49 9.43 -4.07
CA LEU A 59 3.75 10.10 -3.79
C LEU A 59 4.70 9.93 -4.98
N SER A 60 5.34 11.02 -5.39
CA SER A 60 6.35 11.06 -6.45
C SER A 60 7.62 11.76 -5.98
N GLY A 61 8.70 11.59 -6.74
CA GLY A 61 10.01 12.18 -6.44
C GLY A 61 11.05 11.19 -5.93
N GLU A 62 12.26 11.71 -5.69
CA GLU A 62 13.40 10.89 -5.28
C GLU A 62 13.34 10.44 -3.82
N SER A 63 14.05 9.34 -3.51
CA SER A 63 14.18 8.87 -2.13
C SER A 63 14.77 9.94 -1.22
N MET A 64 14.00 10.33 -0.21
CA MET A 64 14.45 11.23 0.86
C MET A 64 15.68 10.71 1.62
N ARG A 65 15.97 9.39 1.54
CA ARG A 65 17.20 8.79 2.10
C ARG A 65 18.46 9.29 1.39
N LYS A 66 18.39 9.53 0.06
CA LYS A 66 19.50 10.11 -0.71
C LYS A 66 19.78 11.56 -0.30
N ARG A 67 18.71 12.32 -0.06
CA ARG A 67 18.76 13.72 0.42
C ARG A 67 19.46 13.85 1.78
N LYS A 68 19.18 12.94 2.72
CA LYS A 68 19.81 12.95 4.06
C LYS A 68 21.29 12.54 4.06
N LYS A 69 21.73 11.72 3.11
CA LYS A 69 23.12 11.27 3.01
C LYS A 69 24.02 12.18 2.15
N SER A 70 23.51 13.30 1.63
CA SER A 70 24.23 14.16 0.65
C SER A 70 24.83 13.35 -0.51
N LEU A 71 24.14 12.30 -0.96
CA LEU A 71 24.59 11.40 -2.05
C LEU A 71 24.19 11.91 -3.43
N THR A 72 23.46 13.01 -3.52
CA THR A 72 23.09 13.66 -4.79
C THR A 72 24.08 14.78 -5.06
N THR A 73 25.15 14.48 -5.81
CA THR A 73 25.81 15.51 -6.61
C THR A 73 24.82 15.87 -7.72
N ASN A 74 24.43 17.13 -7.78
CA ASN A 74 23.51 17.67 -8.76
C ASN A 74 24.16 17.55 -10.16
N SER A 75 23.83 16.53 -10.93
CA SER A 75 24.14 16.49 -12.36
C SER A 75 23.07 17.29 -13.08
N GLN A 76 23.53 18.36 -13.71
CA GLN A 76 22.78 19.45 -14.28
C GLN A 76 21.79 19.01 -15.38
N SER A 77 20.69 19.76 -15.43
CA SER A 77 19.84 20.09 -16.59
C SER A 77 20.39 19.74 -17.98
N GLU A 78 19.59 19.01 -18.75
CA GLU A 78 19.27 19.24 -20.17
C GLU A 78 17.79 18.93 -20.41
#